data_AF-A0A543I5M3-F1
#
_entry.id   AF-A0A543I5M3-F1
#
_cell.length_a   1.000
_cell.length_b   1.000
_cell.length_c   1.000
_cell.angle_alpha   90.00
_cell.angle_beta   90.00
_cell.angle_gamma   90.00
#
_symmetry.space_group_name_H-M   'P 1'
#
loop_
_entity.id
_entity.type
_entity.pdbx_description
1 polymer ?
#
loop_
_entity_poly.entity_id
_entity_poly.type
_entity_poly.pdbx_seq_one_letter_code
_entity_poly.pdbx_strand_id
1 'polypeptide(L)'
;MSQPFELPATPTDIPMIDFGRDGKVLFQLPVLGAKGVPMGITSAFAQFNSVVHGRNGKKASDDAFSAAWSYFISVLADNYPDATRYLSTLDDEGLKAAITHWGEASKEHNYDPKA
;
A
#
# COMPACT_ATOMS: atom_id res chain seq x y z
N MET A 1 1.61 20.78 -36.28
CA MET A 1 1.48 20.74 -34.81
C MET A 1 0.90 19.38 -34.47
N SER A 2 1.62 18.54 -33.72
CA SER A 2 1.11 17.24 -33.31
C SER A 2 0.16 17.43 -32.13
N GLN A 3 -1.02 16.82 -32.16
CA GLN A 3 -1.92 16.84 -31.01
C GLN A 3 -1.26 16.10 -29.84
N PRO A 4 -1.44 16.57 -28.59
CA PRO A 4 -0.94 15.88 -27.42
C PRO A 4 -1.61 14.51 -27.29
N PHE A 5 -0.83 13.52 -26.87
CA PHE A 5 -1.38 12.23 -26.47
C PHE A 5 -2.16 12.39 -25.17
N GLU A 6 -3.41 11.95 -25.16
CA GLU A 6 -4.26 11.98 -23.97
C GLU A 6 -4.21 10.62 -23.25
N LEU A 7 -3.92 10.65 -21.95
CA LEU A 7 -4.04 9.47 -21.12
C LEU A 7 -5.53 9.15 -20.89
N PRO A 8 -5.91 7.86 -20.87
CA PRO A 8 -7.27 7.48 -20.52
C PRO A 8 -7.58 7.91 -19.08
N ALA A 9 -8.82 8.34 -18.84
CA ALA A 9 -9.27 8.74 -17.51
C ALA A 9 -9.11 7.58 -16.51
N THR A 10 -8.65 7.90 -15.31
CA THR A 10 -8.58 6.94 -14.19
C THR A 10 -10.00 6.49 -13.85
N PRO A 11 -10.25 5.16 -13.76
CA PRO A 11 -11.52 4.65 -13.24
C PRO A 11 -11.84 5.26 -11.88
N THR A 12 -13.09 5.71 -11.71
CA THR A 12 -13.54 6.39 -10.48
C THR A 12 -13.98 5.44 -9.37
N ASP A 13 -14.22 4.16 -9.68
CA ASP A 13 -14.67 3.16 -8.71
C ASP A 13 -13.54 2.17 -8.42
N ILE A 14 -12.64 2.60 -7.55
CA ILE A 14 -11.51 1.79 -7.08
C ILE A 14 -12.01 1.00 -5.85
N PRO A 15 -11.96 -0.34 -5.87
CA PRO A 15 -12.34 -1.12 -4.70
C PRO A 15 -11.38 -0.83 -3.53
N MET A 16 -11.94 -0.71 -2.33
CA MET A 16 -11.25 -0.31 -1.10
C MET A 16 -11.37 -1.39 -0.02
N ILE A 17 -10.38 -1.43 0.86
CA ILE A 17 -10.30 -2.31 2.03
C ILE A 17 -10.41 -1.44 3.28
N ASP A 18 -11.31 -1.81 4.18
CA ASP A 18 -11.55 -1.12 5.45
C ASP A 18 -10.54 -1.56 6.51
N PHE A 19 -9.89 -0.58 7.15
CA PHE A 19 -9.02 -0.80 8.30
C PHE A 19 -9.67 -0.19 9.52
N GLY A 20 -9.88 -1.01 10.55
CA GLY A 20 -10.66 -0.61 11.71
C GLY A 20 -10.23 -1.26 13.02
N ARG A 21 -10.79 -0.74 14.11
CA ARG A 21 -10.66 -1.27 15.47
C ARG A 21 -12.00 -1.11 16.19
N ASP A 22 -12.36 -2.08 17.02
CA ASP A 22 -13.59 -2.05 17.84
C ASP A 22 -14.88 -1.81 17.03
N GLY A 23 -14.97 -2.40 15.83
CA GLY A 23 -16.12 -2.27 14.93
C GLY A 23 -16.23 -0.91 14.22
N LYS A 24 -15.22 -0.04 14.33
CA LYS A 24 -15.17 1.25 13.62
C LYS A 24 -14.10 1.23 12.54
N VAL A 25 -14.47 1.68 11.34
CA VAL A 25 -13.51 1.96 10.27
C VAL A 25 -12.74 3.23 10.61
N LEU A 26 -11.42 3.16 10.56
CA LEU A 26 -10.49 4.25 10.83
C LEU A 26 -9.97 4.86 9.53
N PHE A 27 -9.61 4.02 8.56
CA PHE A 27 -9.16 4.43 7.23
C PHE A 27 -9.42 3.33 6.21
N GLN A 28 -9.23 3.67 4.93
CA GLN A 28 -9.36 2.73 3.82
C GLN A 28 -8.11 2.78 2.93
N LEU A 29 -7.74 1.64 2.35
CA LEU A 29 -6.69 1.54 1.34
C LEU A 29 -7.23 0.82 0.10
N PRO A 30 -6.74 1.12 -1.10
CA PRO A 30 -7.23 0.48 -2.32
C PRO A 30 -6.83 -1.00 -2.37
N VAL A 31 -7.63 -1.84 -2.99
CA VAL A 31 -7.26 -3.23 -3.31
C VAL A 31 -6.07 -3.22 -4.27
N LEU A 32 -4.93 -3.75 -3.85
CA LEU A 32 -3.70 -3.76 -4.66
C LEU A 32 -3.93 -4.50 -5.99
N GLY A 33 -3.38 -3.98 -7.08
CA GLY A 33 -3.54 -4.57 -8.41
C GLY A 33 -4.92 -4.42 -9.05
N ALA A 34 -5.91 -3.84 -8.36
CA ALA A 34 -7.21 -3.55 -8.95
C ALA A 34 -7.11 -2.47 -10.05
N LYS A 35 -8.01 -2.54 -11.03
CA LYS A 35 -8.06 -1.58 -12.13
C LYS A 35 -8.27 -0.16 -11.59
N GLY A 36 -7.39 0.77 -11.98
CA GLY A 36 -7.44 2.17 -11.54
C GLY A 36 -6.57 2.49 -10.33
N VAL A 37 -6.04 1.48 -9.62
CA VAL A 37 -5.04 1.73 -8.58
C VAL A 37 -3.71 2.15 -9.22
N PRO A 38 -3.12 3.29 -8.79
CA PRO A 38 -1.82 3.72 -9.28
C PRO A 38 -0.74 2.63 -9.10
N MET A 39 0.00 2.33 -10.17
CA MET A 39 1.12 1.38 -10.13
C MET A 39 2.19 1.74 -9.09
N GLY A 40 2.34 3.03 -8.79
CA GLY A 40 3.21 3.51 -7.71
C GLY A 40 2.86 2.89 -6.36
N ILE A 41 1.57 2.77 -6.04
CA ILE A 41 1.09 2.20 -4.76
C ILE A 41 1.40 0.71 -4.70
N THR A 42 1.07 -0.03 -5.76
CA THR A 42 1.33 -1.46 -5.83
C THR A 42 2.83 -1.78 -5.71
N SER A 43 3.68 -1.01 -6.38
CA SER A 43 5.14 -1.20 -6.32
C SER A 43 5.74 -0.80 -4.97
N ALA A 44 5.30 0.32 -4.39
CA ALA A 44 5.70 0.76 -3.06
C ALA A 44 5.30 -0.25 -1.99
N PHE A 45 4.08 -0.79 -2.07
CA PHE A 45 3.64 -1.87 -1.18
C PHE A 45 4.54 -3.09 -1.30
N ALA A 46 4.79 -3.60 -2.52
CA ALA A 46 5.60 -4.80 -2.72
C ALA A 46 7.02 -4.64 -2.13
N GLN A 47 7.65 -3.48 -2.36
CA GLN A 47 8.96 -3.16 -1.80
C GLN A 47 8.93 -3.11 -0.26
N PHE A 48 7.97 -2.39 0.31
CA PHE A 48 7.86 -2.25 1.76
C PHE A 48 7.50 -3.58 2.44
N ASN A 49 6.56 -4.33 1.88
CA ASN A 49 6.14 -5.64 2.36
C ASN A 49 7.31 -6.63 2.43
N SER A 50 8.21 -6.62 1.44
CA SER A 50 9.43 -7.44 1.44
C SER A 50 10.37 -7.09 2.60
N VAL A 51 10.40 -5.83 3.04
CA VAL A 51 11.30 -5.34 4.09
C VAL A 51 10.69 -5.59 5.47
N VAL A 52 9.38 -5.35 5.63
CA VAL A 52 8.60 -5.60 6.85
C VAL A 52 8.61 -7.08 7.25
N HIS A 53 8.45 -7.99 6.29
CA HIS A 53 8.43 -9.43 6.55
C HIS A 53 9.81 -10.08 6.49
N GLY A 54 10.82 -9.33 6.03
CA GLY A 54 12.16 -9.85 5.78
C GLY A 54 12.22 -10.79 4.58
N ARG A 55 13.42 -10.93 4.01
CA ARG A 55 13.70 -11.87 2.91
C ARG A 55 14.37 -13.11 3.49
N ASN A 56 13.81 -14.29 3.24
CA ASN A 56 14.35 -15.58 3.72
C ASN A 56 14.53 -15.68 5.25
N GLY A 57 13.61 -15.08 6.02
CA GLY A 57 13.64 -15.13 7.49
C GLY A 57 14.67 -14.20 8.15
N LYS A 58 15.36 -13.34 7.39
CA LYS A 58 16.24 -12.31 7.94
C LYS A 58 15.51 -10.97 8.02
N LYS A 59 15.50 -10.36 9.21
CA LYS A 59 15.03 -8.98 9.42
C LYS A 59 15.89 -8.06 8.55
N ALA A 60 15.25 -7.09 7.89
CA ALA A 60 15.97 -6.04 7.20
C ALA A 60 16.76 -5.18 8.19
N SER A 61 17.82 -4.51 7.73
CA SER A 61 18.48 -3.48 8.54
C SER A 61 17.56 -2.29 8.75
N ASP A 62 17.78 -1.54 9.83
CA ASP A 62 16.99 -0.36 10.16
C ASP A 62 17.07 0.72 9.06
N ASP A 63 18.22 0.84 8.38
CA ASP A 63 18.39 1.72 7.22
C ASP A 63 17.52 1.30 6.04
N ALA A 64 17.46 0.00 5.74
CA ALA A 64 16.64 -0.52 4.66
C ALA A 64 15.15 -0.37 4.97
N PHE A 65 14.76 -0.57 6.23
CA PHE A 65 13.42 -0.30 6.72
C PHE A 65 13.05 1.17 6.57
N SER A 66 13.89 2.08 7.05
CA SER A 66 13.64 3.52 7.01
C SER A 66 13.53 4.06 5.58
N ALA A 67 14.39 3.59 4.67
CA ALA A 67 14.34 3.97 3.26
C ALA A 67 13.05 3.47 2.58
N ALA A 68 12.69 2.20 2.79
CA ALA A 68 11.46 1.62 2.22
C ALA A 68 10.21 2.28 2.79
N TRP A 69 10.20 2.58 4.09
CA TRP A 69 9.13 3.31 4.76
C TRP A 69 8.94 4.72 4.19
N SER A 70 10.03 5.47 4.03
CA SER A 70 9.98 6.85 3.51
C SER A 70 9.40 6.89 2.09
N TYR A 71 9.82 5.97 1.23
CA TYR A 71 9.27 5.84 -0.11
C TYR A 71 7.78 5.44 -0.05
N PHE A 72 7.44 4.42 0.73
CA PHE A 72 6.07 3.93 0.88
C PHE A 72 5.09 5.01 1.35
N ILE A 73 5.45 5.74 2.40
CA ILE A 73 4.62 6.83 2.94
C ILE A 73 4.52 7.99 1.95
N SER A 74 5.59 8.33 1.22
CA SER A 74 5.53 9.40 0.22
C SER A 74 4.51 9.10 -0.90
N VAL A 75 4.47 7.85 -1.38
CA VAL A 75 3.53 7.42 -2.43
C VAL A 75 2.09 7.41 -1.93
N LEU A 76 1.87 7.02 -0.67
CA LEU A 76 0.55 7.01 -0.07
C LEU A 76 0.04 8.41 0.27
N ALA A 77 0.92 9.33 0.69
CA ALA A 77 0.53 10.67 1.13
C ALA A 77 -0.25 11.44 0.06
N ASP A 78 0.13 11.28 -1.21
CA ASP A 78 -0.47 11.99 -2.33
C ASP A 78 -1.89 11.49 -2.67
N ASN A 79 -2.18 10.21 -2.43
CA ASN A 79 -3.42 9.56 -2.88
C ASN A 79 -4.36 9.18 -1.73
N TYR A 80 -3.81 8.88 -0.55
CA TYR A 80 -4.51 8.37 0.63
C TYR A 80 -3.95 9.02 1.92
N PRO A 81 -4.09 10.35 2.09
CA PRO A 81 -3.48 11.08 3.19
C PRO A 81 -3.99 10.64 4.57
N ASP A 82 -5.25 10.23 4.69
CA ASP A 82 -5.82 9.77 5.96
C ASP A 82 -5.24 8.42 6.38
N ALA A 83 -5.17 7.46 5.47
CA ALA A 83 -4.50 6.18 5.72
C ALA A 83 -3.03 6.40 6.09
N THR A 84 -2.34 7.30 5.39
CA THR A 84 -0.94 7.66 5.66
C THR A 84 -0.75 8.18 7.10
N ARG A 85 -1.64 9.07 7.56
CA ARG A 85 -1.61 9.58 8.94
C ARG A 85 -1.78 8.46 9.94
N TYR A 86 -2.78 7.59 9.77
CA TYR A 86 -3.01 6.48 10.69
C TYR A 86 -1.85 5.49 10.71
N LEU A 87 -1.36 5.06 9.56
CA LEU A 87 -0.21 4.15 9.46
C LEU A 87 1.02 4.72 10.18
N SER A 88 1.24 6.03 10.12
CA SER A 88 2.36 6.70 10.79
C SER A 88 2.26 6.72 12.32
N THR A 89 1.09 6.40 12.89
CA THR A 89 0.89 6.31 14.35
C THR A 89 1.00 4.89 14.90
N LEU A 90 1.10 3.89 14.02
CA LEU A 90 1.21 2.49 14.43
C LEU A 90 2.61 2.18 14.95
N ASP A 91 2.67 1.25 15.90
CA ASP A 91 3.91 0.58 16.28
C ASP A 91 4.29 -0.51 15.27
N ASP A 92 5.46 -1.14 15.45
CA ASP A 92 5.97 -2.17 14.55
C ASP A 92 4.99 -3.34 14.35
N GLU A 93 4.31 -3.76 15.42
CA GLU A 93 3.34 -4.88 15.36
C GLU A 93 2.07 -4.49 14.62
N GLY A 94 1.49 -3.33 14.94
CA GLY A 94 0.31 -2.80 14.28
C GLY A 94 0.56 -2.51 12.80
N LEU A 95 1.72 -1.95 12.48
CA LEU A 95 2.12 -1.69 11.11
C LEU A 95 2.27 -2.99 10.33
N LYS A 96 2.98 -3.98 10.88
CA LYS A 96 3.11 -5.30 10.25
C LYS A 96 1.74 -5.93 10.00
N ALA A 97 0.86 -5.93 11.00
CA ALA A 97 -0.49 -6.47 10.86
C ALA A 97 -1.30 -5.77 9.76
N ALA A 98 -1.23 -4.44 9.69
CA ALA A 98 -1.90 -3.66 8.65
C ALA A 98 -1.39 -4.02 7.25
N ILE A 99 -0.06 -4.10 7.06
CA ILE A 99 0.55 -4.46 5.78
C ILE A 99 0.22 -5.90 5.38
N THR A 100 0.26 -6.86 6.32
CA THR A 100 -0.15 -8.25 6.07
C THR A 100 -1.60 -8.31 5.63
N HIS A 101 -2.51 -7.69 6.38
CA HIS A 101 -3.94 -7.68 6.07
C HIS A 101 -4.20 -7.05 4.70
N TRP A 102 -3.54 -5.93 4.38
CA TRP A 102 -3.69 -5.27 3.10
C TRP A 102 -3.31 -6.18 1.93
N GLY A 103 -2.17 -6.88 2.04
CA GLY A 103 -1.72 -7.84 1.04
C GLY A 103 -2.64 -9.05 0.92
N GLU A 104 -3.16 -9.56 2.03
CA GLU A 104 -4.07 -10.72 2.04
C GLU A 104 -5.45 -10.41 1.48
N ALA A 105 -6.09 -9.34 1.94
CA ALA A 105 -7.37 -8.89 1.41
C ALA A 105 -7.27 -8.57 -0.09
N SER A 106 -6.12 -8.07 -0.56
CA SER A 106 -5.92 -7.84 -2.00
C SER A 106 -5.80 -9.13 -2.81
N LYS A 107 -5.30 -10.24 -2.23
CA LYS A 107 -5.22 -11.54 -2.94
C LYS A 107 -6.58 -12.10 -3.28
N GLU A 108 -7.59 -11.83 -2.47
CA GLU A 108 -8.98 -12.21 -2.74
C GLU A 108 -9.52 -11.58 -4.03
N HIS A 109 -8.83 -10.55 -4.55
CA HIS A 109 -9.08 -9.89 -5.81
C HIS A 109 -8.03 -10.17 -6.90
N ASN A 110 -7.32 -11.31 -6.83
CA ASN A 110 -6.27 -11.77 -7.75
C ASN A 110 -4.95 -10.96 -7.73
N TYR A 111 -4.63 -10.27 -6.63
CA TYR A 111 -3.31 -9.67 -6.46
C TYR A 111 -2.23 -10.72 -6.09
N ASP A 112 -1.13 -10.77 -6.83
CA ASP A 112 0.08 -11.52 -6.43
C ASP A 112 1.21 -10.53 -6.06
N PRO A 113 1.58 -10.38 -4.77
CA PRO A 113 2.68 -9.51 -4.35
C PRO A 113 4.08 -9.99 -4.79
N LYS A 114 4.18 -11.15 -5.46
CA LYS A 114 5.43 -11.75 -5.95
C LYS A 114 5.50 -11.91 -7.47
N ALA A 115 4.44 -11.57 -8.21
CA ALA A 115 4.41 -11.62 -9.67
C ALA A 115 5.14 -10.44 -10.32
#